data_AF-A0A327NUC0-F1
#
_entry.id   AF-A0A327NUC0-F1
#
_cell.length_a   1.000
_cell.length_b   1.000
_cell.length_c   1.000
_cell.angle_alpha   90.00
_cell.angle_beta   90.00
_cell.angle_gamma   90.00
#
_symmetry.space_group_name_H-M   'P 1'
#
loop_
_entity.id
_entity.type
_entity.pdbx_description
1 polymer ?
#
loop_
_entity_poly.entity_id
_entity_poly.type
_entity_poly.pdbx_seq_one_letter_code
_entity_poly.pdbx_strand_id
1 'polypeptide(L)' 'MLEYDLNGYLKPYQPIPLSINLFEEEFVRNFVTSTTRQRLFNAYQAYNARLIELLPEGFT' A
#
# COMPACT_ATOMS: atom_id res chain seq x y z
N MET A 1 18.52 10.57 14.26
CA MET A 1 19.30 9.39 13.84
C MET A 1 18.30 8.26 13.63
N LEU A 2 18.37 7.52 12.51
CA LEU A 2 17.49 6.37 12.27
C LEU A 2 18.00 5.18 13.09
N GLU A 3 17.14 4.53 13.86
CA GLU A 3 17.49 3.37 14.70
C GLU A 3 16.67 2.16 14.27
N TYR A 4 17.30 0.99 14.15
CA TYR A 4 16.64 -0.26 13.76
C TYR A 4 16.71 -1.27 14.90
N ASP A 5 15.70 -2.12 15.01
CA ASP A 5 15.72 -3.26 15.94
C ASP A 5 16.50 -4.47 15.38
N LEU A 6 16.58 -5.55 16.17
CA LEU A 6 17.29 -6.77 15.79
C LEU A 6 16.69 -7.48 14.56
N ASN A 7 15.47 -7.14 14.16
CA ASN A 7 14.77 -7.69 13.00
C ASN A 7 14.82 -6.74 11.80
N GLY A 8 15.45 -5.56 11.93
CA GLY A 8 15.53 -4.56 10.86
C GLY A 8 14.32 -3.62 10.77
N TYR A 9 13.45 -3.56 11.78
CA TYR A 9 12.33 -2.61 11.82
C TYR A 9 12.78 -1.25 12.38
N LEU A 10 12.30 -0.15 11.77
CA LEU A 10 12.61 1.22 12.15
C LEU A 10 11.94 1.61 13.48
N LYS A 11 12.71 2.27 14.37
CA LYS A 11 12.25 2.81 15.66
C LYS A 11 12.07 4.34 15.60
N PRO A 12 11.09 4.89 16.36
CA PRO A 12 10.05 4.16 17.08
C PRO A 12 9.11 3.42 16.13
N TYR A 13 8.52 2.31 16.57
CA TYR A 13 7.52 1.59 15.79
C TYR A 13 6.32 2.50 15.59
N GLN A 14 6.27 3.17 14.45
CA GLN A 14 5.13 3.99 14.09
C GLN A 14 4.27 3.20 13.11
N PRO A 15 2.94 3.19 13.30
CA PRO A 15 2.04 2.76 12.24
C PRO A 15 2.36 3.59 11.01
N ILE A 16 2.71 2.94 9.91
CA ILE A 16 2.79 3.62 8.63
C ILE A 16 1.34 3.85 8.23
N PRO A 17 0.88 5.11 8.07
CA PRO A 17 -0.48 5.38 7.62
C PRO A 17 -0.62 4.90 6.18
N LEU A 18 -1.03 3.65 5.99
CA LEU A 18 -1.24 3.05 4.68
C LEU A 18 -2.61 3.50 4.17
N SER A 19 -2.59 4.17 3.02
CA SER A 19 -3.80 4.47 2.25
C SER A 19 -3.58 4.07 0.80
N ILE A 20 -4.65 3.79 0.07
CA ILE A 20 -4.57 3.51 -1.37
C ILE A 20 -3.90 4.67 -2.12
N ASN A 21 -4.15 5.92 -1.69
CA ASN A 21 -3.56 7.12 -2.26
C ASN A 21 -2.05 7.17 -2.03
N LEU A 22 -1.59 6.85 -0.81
CA LEU A 22 -0.16 6.79 -0.51
C LEU A 22 0.54 5.68 -1.29
N PHE A 23 -0.14 4.54 -1.47
CA PHE A 23 0.39 3.47 -2.31
C PHE A 23 0.51 3.90 -3.78
N GLU A 24 -0.48 4.59 -4.33
CA GLU A 24 -0.40 5.13 -5.69
C GLU A 24 0.77 6.10 -5.86
N GLU A 25 0.89 7.06 -4.94
CA GLU A 25 1.92 8.10 -4.98
C GLU A 25 3.32 7.48 -4.94
N GLU A 26 3.58 6.63 -3.96
CA GLU A 26 4.91 6.08 -3.70
C GLU A 26 5.30 4.95 -4.67
N PHE A 27 4.34 4.10 -5.04
CA PHE A 27 4.62 2.89 -5.83
C PHE A 27 4.36 3.07 -7.34
N VAL A 28 3.50 4.00 -7.75
CA VAL A 28 3.10 4.16 -9.15
C VAL A 28 3.59 5.47 -9.74
N ARG A 29 3.21 6.61 -9.15
CA ARG A 29 3.44 7.94 -9.74
C ARG A 29 4.92 8.30 -9.84
N ASN A 30 5.72 7.88 -8.88
CA ASN A 30 7.18 8.03 -8.92
C ASN A 30 7.86 7.18 -10.01
N PHE A 31 7.13 6.30 -10.70
CA PHE A 31 7.67 5.36 -11.68
C PHE A 31 6.87 5.35 -12.98
N VAL A 32 6.67 6.53 -13.57
CA VAL A 32 5.82 6.77 -14.76
C VAL A 32 6.09 5.85 -15.97
N THR A 33 7.30 5.32 -16.13
CA THR A 33 7.66 4.43 -17.24
C THR A 33 7.35 2.95 -16.95
N SER A 34 7.03 2.60 -15.70
CA SER A 34 6.82 1.22 -15.28
C SER A 34 5.36 0.80 -15.48
N THR A 35 5.07 0.24 -16.64
CA THR A 35 3.76 -0.33 -16.95
C THR A 35 3.37 -1.47 -16.00
N THR A 36 4.34 -2.24 -15.50
CA THR A 36 4.13 -3.31 -14.51
C THR A 36 3.55 -2.77 -13.21
N ARG A 37 4.12 -1.69 -12.66
CA ARG A 37 3.65 -1.07 -11.41
C ARG A 37 2.22 -0.54 -11.55
N GLN A 38 1.94 0.14 -12.66
CA GLN A 38 0.58 0.60 -12.97
C GLN A 38 -0.41 -0.56 -13.04
N ARG A 39 -0.06 -1.66 -13.71
CA ARG A 39 -0.95 -2.84 -13.83
C ARG A 39 -1.22 -3.51 -12.48
N LEU A 40 -0.19 -3.65 -11.65
CA LEU A 40 -0.33 -4.20 -10.31
C LEU A 40 -1.23 -3.33 -9.43
N PHE A 41 -1.04 -2.01 -9.48
CA PHE A 41 -1.90 -1.08 -8.76
C PHE A 41 -3.36 -1.15 -9.20
N ASN A 42 -3.61 -1.16 -10.52
CA ASN A 42 -4.97 -1.28 -11.06
C ASN A 42 -5.63 -2.60 -10.63
N ALA A 43 -4.89 -3.72 -10.65
CA ALA A 43 -5.40 -5.02 -10.20
C ALA A 43 -5.74 -5.00 -8.70
N TYR A 44 -4.89 -4.37 -7.88
CA TYR A 44 -5.14 -4.20 -6.46
C TYR A 44 -6.37 -3.33 -6.18
N GLN A 45 -6.55 -2.22 -6.91
CA GLN A 45 -7.75 -1.39 -6.80
C GLN A 45 -9.02 -2.17 -7.14
N ALA A 46 -9.00 -2.96 -8.22
CA ALA A 46 -10.13 -3.80 -8.60
C ALA A 46 -10.45 -4.86 -7.53
N TYR A 47 -9.42 -5.49 -6.96
CA TYR A 47 -9.59 -6.40 -5.82
C TYR A 47 -10.24 -5.70 -4.63
N ASN A 48 -9.71 -4.54 -4.23
CA ASN A 48 -10.21 -3.81 -3.07
C ASN A 48 -11.66 -3.35 -3.25
N ALA A 49 -12.01 -2.84 -4.44
CA ALA A 49 -13.39 -2.50 -4.78
C ALA A 49 -14.30 -3.73 -4.67
N ARG A 50 -13.88 -4.87 -5.23
CA ARG A 50 -14.65 -6.12 -5.16
C ARG A 50 -14.79 -6.64 -3.73
N LEU A 51 -13.75 -6.49 -2.91
CA LEU A 51 -13.78 -6.88 -1.51
C LEU A 51 -14.81 -6.05 -0.72
N ILE A 52 -14.82 -4.73 -0.92
CA ILE A 52 -15.79 -3.82 -0.29
C ILE A 52 -17.22 -4.14 -0.73
N GLU A 53 -17.44 -4.46 -2.01
CA GLU A 53 -18.75 -4.90 -2.50
C GLU A 53 -19.23 -6.19 -1.81
N LEU A 54 -18.31 -7.14 -1.57
CA LEU A 54 -18.63 -8.42 -0.95
C LEU A 54 -18.80 -8.31 0.57
N LEU A 55 -18.08 -7.38 1.21
CA LEU A 55 -18.00 -7.21 2.66
C LEU A 55 -18.25 -5.74 3.04
N PRO A 56 -19.48 -5.23 2.85
CA PRO A 56 -19.79 -3.81 3.07
C PRO A 56 -19.67 -3.39 4.55
N GLU A 57 -19.78 -4.34 5.49
CA GLU A 57 -19.60 -4.11 6.93
C GLU A 57 -18.13 -4.27 7.38
N GLY A 58 -17.22 -4.58 6.45
CA GLY A 58 -15.80 -4.81 6.71
C GLY A 58 -15.42 -6.30 6.84
N PHE A 59 -14.14 -6.53 7.10
CA PHE A 59 -13.54 -7.86 7.28
C PHE A 59 -12.87 -7.96 8.65
N THR A 60 -12.92 -9.14 9.27
CA THR A 60 -12.29 -9.47 10.58
C THR A 60 -10.99 -10.22 10.43
#